data_AF-A0A964BX59-F1
#
_entry.id   AF-A0A964BX59-F1
#
_cell.length_a   1.000
_cell.length_b   1.000
_cell.length_c   1.000
_cell.angle_alpha   90.00
_cell.angle_beta   90.00
_cell.angle_gamma   90.00
#
_symmetry.space_group_name_H-M   'P 1'
#
loop_
_entity.id
_entity.type
_entity.pdbx_description
1 polymer ?
#
loop_
_entity_poly.entity_id
_entity_poly.type
_entity_poly.pdbx_seq_one_letter_code
_entity_poly.pdbx_strand_id
1 'polypeptide(L)'
;MEISTFELLAKPIAPPVPTAPELTPVLRRVVQGYFLTISNLEAIDLRYRIEFTISLPVPPDPNKILIDGVNVRLIIDVEGTNTFIPLTQNPMKPSVYRGVFTIPAGKTASVELLPIVPAALTPGTLEVRGYVSLFLHPRRFFPGPVPPTKEGARVLLNPEIRGTFLPNGFPGVMGDLDFDQINYTLAIASGKALNVLPPAIFGPIIIEPPIIVPVLEELRDGNLELASSEADNSEKAQMLVQLLAELDSNDANLKALNTVMDKLDIPVKMSLC
;
A
#
# COMPACT_ATOMS: atom_id res chain seq x y z
N MET A 1 5.56 -4.59 11.51
CA MET A 1 5.00 -4.40 12.86
C MET A 1 3.61 -3.83 12.69
N GLU A 2 2.61 -4.34 13.39
CA GLU A 2 1.26 -3.75 13.37
C GLU A 2 1.21 -2.43 14.17
N ILE A 3 0.51 -1.44 13.63
CA ILE A 3 0.44 -0.09 14.19
C ILE A 3 -0.93 0.17 14.81
N SER A 4 -1.99 0.13 14.00
CA SER A 4 -3.35 0.40 14.44
C SER A 4 -4.35 -0.17 13.43
N THR A 5 -5.63 -0.16 13.79
CA THR A 5 -6.71 -0.23 12.80
C THR A 5 -6.73 1.06 11.96
N PHE A 6 -7.47 1.05 10.86
CA PHE A 6 -7.82 2.26 10.13
C PHE A 6 -9.21 2.15 9.50
N GLU A 7 -9.80 3.30 9.19
CA GLU A 7 -11.06 3.41 8.47
C GLU A 7 -11.04 4.63 7.54
N LEU A 8 -11.36 4.41 6.27
CA LEU A 8 -11.62 5.45 5.28
C LEU A 8 -13.11 5.47 4.95
N LEU A 9 -13.70 6.67 5.00
CA LEU A 9 -15.10 6.88 4.70
C LEU A 9 -15.26 8.03 3.70
N ALA A 10 -16.14 7.85 2.73
CA ALA A 10 -16.76 8.94 1.99
C ALA A 10 -18.22 8.56 1.75
N LYS A 11 -19.10 8.83 2.74
CA LYS A 11 -20.49 8.34 2.74
C LYS A 11 -21.43 9.13 3.64
N PRO A 12 -22.76 8.99 3.50
CA PRO A 12 -23.74 9.53 4.47
C PRO A 12 -23.50 9.00 5.89
N ILE A 13 -23.67 9.86 6.90
CA ILE A 13 -23.50 9.49 8.32
C ILE A 13 -24.75 8.84 8.93
N ALA A 14 -25.89 9.02 8.27
CA ALA A 14 -27.18 8.48 8.69
C ALA A 14 -27.86 7.81 7.49
N PRO A 15 -28.70 6.78 7.73
CA PRO A 15 -29.55 6.21 6.69
C PRO A 15 -30.45 7.28 6.06
N PRO A 16 -30.81 7.15 4.77
CA PRO A 16 -31.87 7.98 4.20
C PRO A 16 -33.17 7.77 4.99
N VAL A 17 -33.84 8.86 5.38
CA VAL A 17 -35.15 8.81 6.04
C VAL A 17 -36.20 9.38 5.07
N PRO A 18 -36.85 8.54 4.23
CA PRO A 18 -37.72 9.03 3.15
C PRO A 18 -38.96 9.77 3.64
N THR A 19 -39.35 9.56 4.90
CA THR A 19 -40.62 10.03 5.48
C THR A 19 -40.48 11.28 6.36
N ALA A 20 -39.27 11.82 6.50
CA ALA A 20 -38.98 12.95 7.40
C ALA A 20 -38.12 14.02 6.69
N PRO A 21 -38.67 14.73 5.69
CA PRO A 21 -37.95 15.76 4.93
C PRO A 21 -37.40 16.89 5.81
N GLU A 22 -37.99 17.15 6.98
CA GLU A 22 -37.51 18.09 7.99
C GLU A 22 -36.13 17.71 8.58
N LEU A 23 -35.71 16.44 8.49
CA LEU A 23 -34.39 15.99 8.93
C LEU A 23 -33.32 16.15 7.85
N THR A 24 -33.70 16.50 6.61
CA THR A 24 -32.74 16.69 5.50
C THR A 24 -31.57 17.63 5.83
N PRO A 25 -31.75 18.75 6.57
CA PRO A 25 -30.65 19.65 6.91
C PRO A 25 -29.60 19.05 7.86
N VAL A 26 -29.97 18.05 8.68
CA VAL A 26 -29.02 17.38 9.59
C VAL A 26 -28.34 16.17 8.95
N LEU A 27 -28.80 15.74 7.77
CA LEU A 27 -28.14 14.68 7.02
C LEU A 27 -26.85 15.22 6.42
N ARG A 28 -25.72 14.67 6.88
CA ARG A 28 -24.38 15.00 6.39
C ARG A 28 -23.72 13.79 5.76
N ARG A 29 -22.67 14.05 4.99
CA ARG A 29 -21.70 13.04 4.57
C ARG A 29 -20.42 13.23 5.35
N VAL A 30 -19.74 12.16 5.68
CA VAL A 30 -18.39 12.20 6.22
C VAL A 30 -17.39 11.95 5.10
N VAL A 31 -16.29 12.70 5.08
CA VAL A 31 -15.06 12.33 4.40
C VAL A 31 -14.00 12.16 5.45
N GLN A 32 -13.45 10.95 5.56
CA GLN A 32 -12.54 10.57 6.62
C GLN A 32 -11.27 9.94 6.04
N GLY A 33 -10.13 10.44 6.46
CA GLY A 33 -8.81 9.94 6.12
C GLY A 33 -8.08 9.38 7.34
N TYR A 34 -7.10 8.52 7.06
CA TYR A 34 -6.19 7.99 8.07
C TYR A 34 -4.87 8.77 8.02
N PHE A 35 -4.37 9.16 9.19
CA PHE A 35 -3.13 9.90 9.36
C PHE A 35 -2.22 9.13 10.31
N LEU A 36 -0.96 9.00 9.97
CA LEU A 36 0.04 8.38 10.83
C LEU A 36 1.26 9.29 10.90
N THR A 37 1.46 9.89 12.08
CA THR A 37 2.69 10.62 12.35
C THR A 37 3.79 9.62 12.71
N ILE A 38 4.95 9.75 12.04
CA ILE A 38 6.13 8.91 12.26
C ILE A 38 7.35 9.82 12.48
N SER A 39 7.98 9.74 13.65
CA SER A 39 9.27 10.40 13.89
C SER A 39 10.42 9.41 13.74
N ASN A 40 11.35 9.67 12.83
CA ASN A 40 12.61 8.93 12.72
C ASN A 40 13.59 9.45 13.78
N LEU A 41 13.88 8.64 14.81
CA LEU A 41 14.81 9.02 15.89
C LEU A 41 16.26 8.61 15.62
N GLU A 42 16.54 8.06 14.44
CA GLU A 42 17.88 7.67 14.04
C GLU A 42 18.62 8.83 13.36
N ALA A 43 19.96 8.81 13.44
CA ALA A 43 20.85 9.78 12.80
C ALA A 43 21.06 9.51 11.30
N ILE A 44 20.22 8.66 10.69
CA ILE A 44 20.28 8.29 9.28
C ILE A 44 18.89 8.34 8.65
N ASP A 45 18.85 8.58 7.35
CA ASP A 45 17.60 8.51 6.59
C ASP A 45 17.08 7.08 6.57
N LEU A 46 15.82 6.90 6.95
CA LEU A 46 15.22 5.57 6.97
C LEU A 46 14.16 5.46 5.89
N ARG A 47 14.25 4.35 5.15
CA ARG A 47 13.24 3.97 4.17
C ARG A 47 12.26 3.02 4.84
N TYR A 48 10.97 3.29 4.68
CA TYR A 48 9.89 2.54 5.29
C TYR A 48 9.01 1.92 4.22
N ARG A 49 8.43 0.77 4.54
CA ARG A 49 7.30 0.19 3.82
C ARG A 49 6.09 0.22 4.74
N ILE A 50 5.04 0.89 4.31
CA ILE A 50 3.73 0.84 4.97
C ILE A 50 2.86 -0.15 4.21
N GLU A 51 2.08 -0.95 4.93
CA GLU A 51 1.10 -1.87 4.38
C GLU A 51 -0.26 -1.59 5.00
N PHE A 52 -1.27 -1.47 4.15
CA PHE A 52 -2.68 -1.40 4.53
C PHE A 52 -3.32 -2.74 4.18
N THR A 53 -3.74 -3.49 5.19
CA THR A 53 -4.47 -4.74 4.99
C THR A 53 -5.95 -4.49 5.18
N ILE A 54 -6.75 -4.77 4.15
CA ILE A 54 -8.21 -4.53 4.15
C ILE A 54 -9.00 -5.83 4.23
N SER A 55 -10.25 -5.72 4.67
CA SER A 55 -11.23 -6.79 4.50
C SER A 55 -11.78 -6.75 3.07
N LEU A 56 -11.54 -7.81 2.29
CA LEU A 56 -12.06 -7.88 0.93
C LEU A 56 -13.58 -8.12 0.96
N PRO A 57 -14.37 -7.32 0.22
CA PRO A 57 -15.82 -7.48 0.18
C PRO A 57 -16.22 -8.74 -0.60
N VAL A 58 -17.26 -9.43 -0.13
CA VAL A 58 -17.94 -10.51 -0.86
C VAL A 58 -19.42 -10.15 -0.93
N PRO A 59 -19.98 -9.82 -2.11
CA PRO A 59 -19.35 -9.79 -3.43
C PRO A 59 -18.33 -8.64 -3.62
N PRO A 60 -17.46 -8.68 -4.65
CA PRO A 60 -16.52 -7.60 -4.95
C PRO A 60 -17.20 -6.24 -5.12
N ASP A 61 -16.63 -5.20 -4.50
CA ASP A 61 -17.14 -3.83 -4.55
C ASP A 61 -15.97 -2.83 -4.65
N PRO A 62 -15.85 -2.05 -5.74
CA PRO A 62 -14.78 -1.06 -5.91
C PRO A 62 -14.79 0.05 -4.85
N ASN A 63 -15.91 0.29 -4.17
CA ASN A 63 -16.02 1.29 -3.08
C ASN A 63 -15.57 0.74 -1.72
N LYS A 64 -15.16 -0.53 -1.65
CA LYS A 64 -14.69 -1.18 -0.42
C LYS A 64 -13.25 -1.69 -0.53
N ILE A 65 -12.55 -1.28 -1.59
CA ILE A 65 -11.14 -1.58 -1.83
C ILE A 65 -10.35 -0.29 -2.09
N LEU A 66 -9.04 -0.35 -1.96
CA LEU A 66 -8.14 0.78 -2.23
C LEU A 66 -7.75 0.77 -3.70
N ILE A 67 -8.06 1.85 -4.43
CA ILE A 67 -7.68 2.01 -5.84
C ILE A 67 -6.95 3.35 -5.96
N ASP A 68 -5.62 3.27 -6.02
CA ASP A 68 -4.76 4.45 -6.10
C ASP A 68 -5.09 5.33 -7.31
N GLY A 69 -5.11 6.64 -7.11
CA GLY A 69 -5.46 7.60 -8.15
C GLY A 69 -6.95 7.65 -8.52
N VAL A 70 -7.75 6.66 -8.13
CA VAL A 70 -9.19 6.58 -8.42
C VAL A 70 -10.04 6.99 -7.23
N ASN A 71 -9.97 6.25 -6.12
CA ASN A 71 -10.79 6.52 -4.93
C ASN A 71 -9.98 6.98 -3.71
N VAL A 72 -8.69 6.65 -3.65
CA VAL A 72 -7.79 7.00 -2.55
C VAL A 72 -6.43 7.48 -3.04
N ARG A 73 -5.70 8.15 -2.16
CA ARG A 73 -4.31 8.55 -2.39
C ARG A 73 -3.49 8.40 -1.13
N LEU A 74 -2.27 7.90 -1.29
CA LEU A 74 -1.27 7.90 -0.24
C LEU A 74 -0.35 9.12 -0.41
N ILE A 75 -0.19 9.89 0.64
CA ILE A 75 0.63 11.10 0.69
C ILE A 75 1.60 10.95 1.85
N ILE A 76 2.81 11.46 1.67
CA ILE A 76 3.72 11.74 2.77
C ILE A 76 4.01 13.24 2.80
N ASP A 77 3.82 13.83 3.96
CA ASP A 77 4.27 15.18 4.28
C ASP A 77 5.52 15.09 5.15
N VAL A 78 6.62 15.65 4.69
CA VAL A 78 7.82 15.93 5.50
C VAL A 78 8.08 17.43 5.44
N GLU A 79 8.01 18.10 6.59
CA GLU A 79 8.26 19.55 6.72
C GLU A 79 7.35 20.47 5.88
N GLY A 80 6.10 20.05 5.65
CA GLY A 80 5.09 20.79 4.88
C GLY A 80 5.11 20.49 3.38
N THR A 81 5.94 19.55 2.92
CA THR A 81 6.01 19.15 1.51
C THR A 81 5.25 17.85 1.27
N ASN A 82 4.09 17.96 0.62
CA ASN A 82 3.28 16.81 0.23
C ASN A 82 3.86 16.10 -1.00
N THR A 83 4.21 14.82 -0.81
CA THR A 83 4.65 13.92 -1.88
C THR A 83 3.67 12.79 -2.04
N PHE A 84 3.20 12.56 -3.27
CA PHE A 84 2.34 11.43 -3.59
C PHE A 84 3.15 10.14 -3.66
N ILE A 85 2.68 9.10 -2.98
CA ILE A 85 3.34 7.80 -2.92
C ILE A 85 2.45 6.78 -3.63
N PRO A 86 2.97 6.02 -4.61
CA PRO A 86 2.20 4.97 -5.25
C PRO A 86 1.73 3.94 -4.24
N LEU A 87 0.43 3.65 -4.24
CA LEU A 87 -0.17 2.62 -3.41
C LEU A 87 -0.43 1.37 -4.27
N THR A 88 0.42 0.37 -4.12
CA THR A 88 0.42 -0.83 -4.99
C THR A 88 -0.21 -2.01 -4.28
N GLN A 89 -1.15 -2.70 -4.92
CA GLN A 89 -1.69 -3.96 -4.38
C GLN A 89 -0.62 -5.05 -4.45
N ASN A 90 -0.56 -5.91 -3.43
CA ASN A 90 0.28 -7.09 -3.46
C ASN A 90 -0.41 -8.20 -4.28
N PRO A 91 0.18 -8.65 -5.42
CA PRO A 91 -0.46 -9.66 -6.27
C PRO A 91 -0.68 -11.00 -5.56
N MET A 92 0.20 -11.36 -4.61
CA MET A 92 0.11 -12.60 -3.84
C MET A 92 -0.84 -12.48 -2.63
N LYS A 93 -1.17 -11.26 -2.22
CA LYS A 93 -2.02 -10.95 -1.07
C LYS A 93 -2.97 -9.83 -1.46
N PRO A 94 -4.08 -10.11 -2.16
CA PRO A 94 -4.96 -9.09 -2.73
C PRO A 94 -5.60 -8.17 -1.68
N SER A 95 -5.62 -8.55 -0.41
CA SER A 95 -6.05 -7.69 0.69
C SER A 95 -5.00 -6.67 1.13
N VAL A 96 -3.76 -6.73 0.63
CA VAL A 96 -2.63 -5.93 1.12
C VAL A 96 -2.21 -4.90 0.07
N TYR A 97 -2.12 -3.64 0.48
CA TYR A 97 -1.67 -2.52 -0.34
C TYR A 97 -0.44 -1.88 0.29
N ARG A 98 0.61 -1.63 -0.50
CA ARG A 98 1.91 -1.16 -0.01
C ARG A 98 2.28 0.19 -0.57
N GLY A 99 2.87 1.02 0.29
CA GLY A 99 3.58 2.25 -0.07
C GLY A 99 5.00 2.21 0.46
N VAL A 100 5.93 2.87 -0.24
CA VAL A 100 7.34 2.96 0.19
C VAL A 100 7.78 4.41 0.14
N PHE A 101 8.36 4.89 1.23
CA PHE A 101 8.79 6.28 1.39
C PHE A 101 10.03 6.38 2.28
N THR A 102 10.65 7.55 2.31
CA THR A 102 11.83 7.84 3.14
C THR A 102 11.50 8.97 4.11
N ILE A 103 11.90 8.82 5.38
CA ILE A 103 11.89 9.91 6.36
C ILE A 103 13.35 10.23 6.68
N PRO A 104 13.80 11.48 6.49
CA PRO A 104 15.17 11.86 6.80
C PRO A 104 15.53 11.69 8.28
N ALA A 105 16.83 11.66 8.57
CA ALA A 105 17.36 11.58 9.93
C ALA A 105 16.76 12.66 10.85
N GLY A 106 16.26 12.24 12.03
CA GLY A 106 15.71 13.17 13.03
C GLY A 106 14.42 13.90 12.62
N LYS A 107 13.81 13.57 11.47
CA LYS A 107 12.60 14.24 10.97
C LYS A 107 11.33 13.48 11.33
N THR A 108 10.23 14.21 11.28
CA THR A 108 8.88 13.67 11.46
C THR A 108 8.11 13.81 10.16
N ALA A 109 7.37 12.77 9.81
CA ALA A 109 6.49 12.74 8.65
C ALA A 109 5.04 12.51 9.06
N SER A 110 4.10 13.09 8.32
CA SER A 110 2.69 12.69 8.31
C SER A 110 2.48 11.77 7.11
N VAL A 111 2.07 10.53 7.35
CA VAL A 111 1.69 9.58 6.30
C VAL A 111 0.17 9.54 6.25
N GLU A 112 -0.40 9.86 5.10
CA GLU A 112 -1.83 10.15 4.97
C GLU A 112 -2.43 9.27 3.88
N LEU A 113 -3.46 8.50 4.24
CA LEU A 113 -4.28 7.78 3.29
C LEU A 113 -5.63 8.48 3.23
N LEU A 114 -5.89 9.16 2.12
CA LEU A 114 -7.04 10.07 1.97
C LEU A 114 -7.97 9.62 0.84
N PRO A 115 -9.30 9.74 1.01
CA PRO A 115 -10.24 9.70 -0.11
C PRO A 115 -9.96 10.83 -1.12
N ILE A 116 -10.03 10.53 -2.41
CA ILE A 116 -9.91 11.56 -3.45
C ILE A 116 -11.26 12.26 -3.63
N VAL A 117 -11.37 13.52 -3.23
CA VAL A 117 -12.58 14.35 -3.44
C VAL A 117 -12.42 15.16 -4.74
N PRO A 118 -13.48 15.29 -5.59
CA PRO A 118 -14.86 14.85 -5.36
C PRO A 118 -15.16 13.40 -5.78
N ALA A 119 -14.21 12.68 -6.37
CA ALA A 119 -14.43 11.33 -6.91
C ALA A 119 -15.06 10.36 -5.89
N ALA A 120 -14.57 10.36 -4.65
CA ALA A 120 -15.07 9.53 -3.56
C ALA A 120 -16.50 9.88 -3.12
N LEU A 121 -17.01 11.08 -3.44
CA LEU A 121 -18.38 11.51 -3.12
C LEU A 121 -19.42 11.04 -4.13
N THR A 122 -18.99 10.42 -5.24
CA THR A 122 -19.87 9.90 -6.29
C THR A 122 -19.42 8.47 -6.63
N PRO A 123 -20.10 7.42 -6.12
CA PRO A 123 -21.45 7.44 -5.54
C PRO A 123 -21.54 7.87 -4.07
N GLY A 124 -20.42 8.12 -3.38
CA GLY A 124 -20.46 8.48 -1.96
C GLY A 124 -20.76 7.28 -1.08
N THR A 125 -20.17 6.13 -1.40
CA THR A 125 -20.29 4.88 -0.65
C THR A 125 -18.95 4.27 -0.29
N LEU A 126 -17.86 5.07 -0.35
CA LEU A 126 -16.53 4.60 0.02
C LEU A 126 -16.53 4.21 1.50
N GLU A 127 -16.19 2.97 1.78
CA GLU A 127 -16.03 2.44 3.14
C GLU A 127 -14.98 1.34 3.12
N VAL A 128 -13.77 1.67 3.58
CA VAL A 128 -12.65 0.72 3.64
C VAL A 128 -12.15 0.64 5.08
N ARG A 129 -12.10 -0.58 5.61
CA ARG A 129 -11.65 -0.87 6.97
C ARG A 129 -10.55 -1.91 6.97
N GLY A 130 -9.62 -1.77 7.90
CA GLY A 130 -8.48 -2.65 7.97
C GLY A 130 -7.53 -2.32 9.10
N TYR A 131 -6.29 -2.75 8.94
CA TYR A 131 -5.19 -2.43 9.84
C TYR A 131 -3.93 -2.05 9.05
N VAL A 132 -3.03 -1.33 9.74
CA VAL A 132 -1.82 -0.76 9.16
C VAL A 132 -0.60 -1.40 9.78
N SER A 133 0.34 -1.79 8.94
CA SER A 133 1.63 -2.35 9.33
C SER A 133 2.77 -1.47 8.82
N LEU A 134 3.83 -1.31 9.61
CA LEU A 134 5.03 -0.57 9.25
C LEU A 134 6.27 -1.46 9.33
N PHE A 135 7.15 -1.34 8.35
CA PHE A 135 8.37 -2.11 8.23
C PHE A 135 9.54 -1.21 7.83
N LEU A 136 10.75 -1.56 8.29
CA LEU A 136 11.96 -1.03 7.69
C LEU A 136 12.15 -1.63 6.30
N HIS A 137 12.35 -0.77 5.32
CA HIS A 137 12.64 -1.19 3.96
C HIS A 137 14.17 -1.23 3.76
N PRO A 138 14.72 -2.34 3.25
CA PRO A 138 16.16 -2.46 3.09
C PRO A 138 16.69 -1.44 2.08
N ARG A 139 17.95 -1.02 2.27
CA ARG A 139 18.67 -0.24 1.26
C ARG A 139 19.23 -1.21 0.23
N ARG A 140 19.04 -0.93 -1.06
CA ARG A 140 19.73 -1.66 -2.12
C ARG A 140 21.17 -1.14 -2.18
N PHE A 141 22.13 -2.00 -1.87
CA PHE A 141 23.55 -1.74 -2.05
C PHE A 141 24.15 -2.98 -2.74
N PHE A 142 25.17 -2.85 -3.58
CA PHE A 142 25.79 -4.04 -4.18
C PHE A 142 26.72 -4.69 -3.12
N PRO A 143 26.70 -6.03 -2.89
CA PRO A 143 26.11 -7.12 -3.69
C PRO A 143 24.76 -7.67 -3.15
N GLY A 144 23.97 -6.86 -2.46
CA GLY A 144 22.66 -7.27 -1.96
C GLY A 144 22.04 -6.27 -0.98
N PRO A 145 20.72 -6.37 -0.73
CA PRO A 145 20.05 -5.48 0.20
C PRO A 145 20.71 -5.56 1.59
N VAL A 146 20.89 -4.42 2.24
CA VAL A 146 21.48 -4.32 3.60
C VAL A 146 20.43 -3.71 4.53
N PRO A 147 20.23 -4.23 5.75
CA PRO A 147 19.29 -3.61 6.68
C PRO A 147 19.85 -2.23 7.03
N PRO A 148 19.01 -1.20 7.13
CA PRO A 148 19.48 0.15 7.46
C PRO A 148 20.13 0.20 8.85
N THR A 149 19.71 -0.67 9.77
CA THR A 149 20.26 -0.79 11.12
C THR A 149 20.30 -2.27 11.55
N LYS A 150 21.27 -2.63 12.40
CA LYS A 150 21.40 -4.00 12.97
C LYS A 150 20.44 -4.25 14.13
N GLU A 151 20.13 -3.22 14.91
CA GLU A 151 19.34 -3.31 16.15
C GLU A 151 17.86 -2.98 15.97
N GLY A 152 17.47 -2.52 14.77
CA GLY A 152 16.16 -1.94 14.51
C GLY A 152 16.21 -0.41 14.55
N ALA A 153 15.07 0.23 14.38
CA ALA A 153 14.97 1.68 14.35
C ALA A 153 13.94 2.17 15.36
N ARG A 154 14.30 3.19 16.13
CA ARG A 154 13.41 3.81 17.10
C ARG A 154 12.53 4.82 16.40
N VAL A 155 11.22 4.71 16.61
CA VAL A 155 10.22 5.59 16.03
C VAL A 155 9.17 5.99 17.07
N LEU A 156 8.73 7.25 17.01
CA LEU A 156 7.49 7.67 17.66
C LEU A 156 6.36 7.54 16.65
N LEU A 157 5.24 6.98 17.09
CA LEU A 157 4.07 6.76 16.26
C LEU A 157 2.87 7.46 16.89
N ASN A 158 2.04 8.10 16.07
CA ASN A 158 0.74 8.63 16.48
C ASN A 158 -0.25 8.46 15.32
N PRO A 159 -1.04 7.37 15.32
CA PRO A 159 -2.12 7.17 14.36
C PRO A 159 -3.35 8.00 14.76
N GLU A 160 -3.99 8.61 13.78
CA GLU A 160 -5.15 9.48 13.94
C GLU A 160 -6.15 9.24 12.81
N ILE A 161 -7.41 9.51 13.11
CA ILE A 161 -8.45 9.68 12.12
C ILE A 161 -8.83 11.15 12.10
N ARG A 162 -8.81 11.73 10.89
CA ARG A 162 -9.34 13.07 10.68
C ARG A 162 -10.44 13.02 9.65
N GLY A 163 -11.53 13.72 9.93
CA GLY A 163 -12.68 13.75 9.05
C GLY A 163 -13.33 15.11 9.01
N THR A 164 -14.04 15.34 7.92
CA THR A 164 -14.88 16.52 7.70
C THR A 164 -16.29 16.06 7.42
N PHE A 165 -17.27 16.67 8.07
CA PHE A 165 -18.66 16.53 7.70
C PHE A 165 -19.03 17.57 6.64
N LEU A 166 -19.54 17.06 5.52
CA LEU A 166 -19.97 17.84 4.37
C LEU A 166 -21.50 17.88 4.31
N PRO A 167 -22.10 19.00 3.89
CA PRO A 167 -23.50 19.04 3.51
C PRO A 167 -23.80 18.01 2.42
N ASN A 168 -24.99 17.39 2.45
CA ASN A 168 -25.38 16.34 1.49
C ASN A 168 -25.31 16.76 0.02
N GLY A 169 -25.52 18.04 -0.27
CA GLY A 169 -25.50 18.56 -1.64
C GLY A 169 -24.12 19.03 -2.15
N PHE A 170 -23.06 18.97 -1.34
CA PHE A 170 -21.70 19.34 -1.77
C PHE A 170 -21.18 18.40 -2.91
N PRO A 171 -20.39 18.89 -3.89
CA PRO A 171 -20.02 20.27 -4.14
C PRO A 171 -21.08 21.09 -4.92
N GLY A 172 -22.26 20.52 -5.20
CA GLY A 172 -23.29 21.12 -6.05
C GLY A 172 -24.17 22.21 -5.39
N VAL A 173 -24.13 22.37 -4.07
CA VAL A 173 -24.83 23.44 -3.35
C VAL A 173 -23.87 24.60 -3.11
N MET A 174 -24.28 25.80 -3.52
CA MET A 174 -23.57 27.06 -3.29
C MET A 174 -24.35 27.87 -2.25
N GLY A 175 -23.70 28.31 -1.17
CA GLY A 175 -24.34 29.01 -0.05
C GLY A 175 -23.49 28.95 1.22
N ASP A 176 -24.11 29.20 2.37
CA ASP A 176 -23.46 29.02 3.68
C ASP A 176 -23.28 27.53 3.95
N LEU A 177 -22.09 27.03 3.66
CA LEU A 177 -21.74 25.62 3.79
C LEU A 177 -21.24 25.37 5.22
N ASP A 178 -22.00 24.59 5.97
CA ASP A 178 -21.64 24.15 7.31
C ASP A 178 -20.67 22.96 7.24
N PHE A 179 -19.38 23.26 7.39
CA PHE A 179 -18.31 22.27 7.49
C PHE A 179 -17.91 22.07 8.96
N ASP A 180 -18.06 20.84 9.44
CA ASP A 180 -17.54 20.45 10.74
C ASP A 180 -16.35 19.52 10.57
N GLN A 181 -15.45 19.49 11.56
CA GLN A 181 -14.26 18.65 11.56
C GLN A 181 -14.19 17.79 12.83
N ILE A 182 -13.54 16.64 12.69
CA ILE A 182 -13.31 15.68 13.75
C ILE A 182 -11.86 15.22 13.64
N ASN A 183 -11.18 15.12 14.78
CA ASN A 183 -9.89 14.44 14.88
C ASN A 183 -9.87 13.62 16.18
N TYR A 184 -9.41 12.38 16.10
CA TYR A 184 -9.16 11.55 17.27
C TYR A 184 -7.99 10.59 17.02
N THR A 185 -7.22 10.33 18.07
CA THR A 185 -6.12 9.38 18.05
C THR A 185 -6.64 7.94 18.08
N LEU A 186 -5.94 7.05 17.38
CA LEU A 186 -6.18 5.62 17.43
C LEU A 186 -5.25 4.93 18.43
N ALA A 187 -5.69 3.81 18.97
CA ALA A 187 -4.84 2.99 19.82
C ALA A 187 -3.67 2.39 19.01
N ILE A 188 -2.45 2.52 19.54
CA ILE A 188 -1.28 1.85 18.98
C ILE A 188 -1.26 0.41 19.49
N ALA A 189 -1.09 -0.56 18.61
CA ALA A 189 -1.13 -1.99 18.92
C ALA A 189 -0.11 -2.41 20.00
N SER A 190 1.03 -1.72 20.08
CA SER A 190 2.04 -1.97 21.12
C SER A 190 1.70 -1.36 22.49
N GLY A 191 0.71 -0.49 22.57
CA GLY A 191 0.40 0.32 23.75
C GLY A 191 1.48 1.38 24.08
N LYS A 192 2.45 1.61 23.20
CA LYS A 192 3.58 2.53 23.41
C LYS A 192 3.64 3.57 22.30
N ALA A 193 3.91 4.83 22.65
CA ALA A 193 4.21 5.87 21.67
C ALA A 193 5.59 5.63 21.01
N LEU A 194 6.61 5.28 21.83
CA LEU A 194 7.95 4.91 21.37
C LEU A 194 8.01 3.42 21.05
N ASN A 195 8.38 3.12 19.80
CA ASN A 195 8.47 1.76 19.27
C ASN A 195 9.84 1.52 18.65
N VAL A 196 10.23 0.25 18.60
CA VAL A 196 11.42 -0.19 17.85
C VAL A 196 10.94 -1.06 16.72
N LEU A 197 11.11 -0.59 15.48
CA LEU A 197 10.89 -1.42 14.31
C LEU A 197 12.04 -2.43 14.21
N PRO A 198 11.74 -3.74 14.09
CA PRO A 198 12.79 -4.72 13.93
C PRO A 198 13.58 -4.44 12.63
N PRO A 199 14.86 -4.85 12.57
CA PRO A 199 15.63 -4.80 11.33
C PRO A 199 14.85 -5.39 10.16
N ALA A 200 15.09 -4.89 8.96
CA ALA A 200 14.57 -5.51 7.75
C ALA A 200 15.08 -6.96 7.69
N ILE A 201 14.19 -7.94 7.88
CA ILE A 201 14.55 -9.36 7.80
C ILE A 201 14.67 -9.73 6.33
N PHE A 202 15.81 -10.28 5.95
CA PHE A 202 15.96 -11.03 4.71
C PHE A 202 15.20 -12.34 4.88
N GLY A 203 14.01 -12.43 4.29
CA GLY A 203 13.51 -13.75 3.91
C GLY A 203 14.37 -14.25 2.75
N PRO A 204 14.66 -15.56 2.63
CA PRO A 204 14.96 -16.10 1.30
C PRO A 204 13.84 -15.65 0.35
N ILE A 205 14.16 -15.35 -0.91
CA ILE A 205 13.13 -15.27 -1.93
C ILE A 205 12.48 -16.66 -1.96
N ILE A 206 11.33 -16.81 -1.32
CA ILE A 206 10.50 -18.00 -1.49
C ILE A 206 9.86 -17.81 -2.85
N ILE A 207 10.49 -18.37 -3.86
CA ILE A 207 9.84 -18.63 -5.14
C ILE A 207 8.73 -19.64 -4.82
N GLU A 208 7.51 -19.15 -4.61
CA GLU A 208 6.36 -20.02 -4.40
C GLU A 208 5.97 -20.63 -5.77
N PRO A 209 5.99 -21.97 -5.91
CA PRO A 209 5.77 -22.65 -7.20
C PRO A 209 4.48 -22.32 -7.97
N PRO A 210 3.31 -22.05 -7.36
CA PRO A 210 2.05 -22.06 -8.13
C PRO A 210 1.90 -20.89 -9.11
N ILE A 211 2.78 -19.88 -9.06
CA ILE A 211 2.74 -18.73 -9.99
C ILE A 211 3.69 -18.91 -11.17
N ILE A 212 4.77 -19.70 -11.03
CA ILE A 212 5.85 -19.77 -12.02
C ILE A 212 5.75 -21.00 -12.93
N VAL A 213 5.06 -22.06 -12.48
CA VAL A 213 4.85 -23.28 -13.29
C VAL A 213 4.19 -22.97 -14.65
N PRO A 214 3.13 -22.16 -14.76
CA PRO A 214 2.49 -21.92 -16.07
C PRO A 214 3.40 -21.22 -17.07
N VAL A 215 4.14 -20.19 -16.61
CA VAL A 215 5.04 -19.39 -17.45
C VAL A 215 6.28 -20.18 -17.86
N LEU A 216 6.81 -21.02 -16.96
CA LEU A 216 7.97 -21.88 -17.26
C LEU A 216 7.58 -23.09 -18.13
N GLU A 217 6.37 -23.64 -17.97
CA GLU A 217 5.85 -24.67 -18.87
C GLU A 217 5.60 -24.11 -20.28
N GLU A 218 5.06 -22.89 -20.41
CA GLU A 218 4.90 -22.23 -21.72
C GLU A 218 6.25 -21.88 -22.39
N LEU A 219 7.28 -21.55 -21.61
CA LEU A 219 8.66 -21.37 -22.10
C LEU A 219 9.29 -22.70 -22.56
N ARG A 220 9.11 -23.77 -21.78
CA ARG A 220 9.58 -25.13 -22.12
C ARG A 220 8.94 -25.62 -23.41
N ASP A 221 7.65 -25.39 -23.58
CA ASP A 221 6.88 -25.86 -24.71
C ASP A 221 7.03 -24.95 -25.95
N GLY A 222 7.85 -23.90 -25.86
CA GLY A 222 8.19 -23.00 -26.97
C GLY A 222 7.08 -22.04 -27.40
N ASN A 223 6.02 -21.91 -26.59
CA ASN A 223 4.80 -21.17 -26.93
C ASN A 223 4.80 -19.72 -26.42
N LEU A 224 5.85 -19.29 -25.71
CA LEU A 224 5.95 -17.92 -25.21
C LEU A 224 6.38 -16.96 -26.34
N GLU A 225 5.42 -16.49 -27.14
CA GLU A 225 5.65 -15.44 -28.13
C GLU A 225 5.72 -14.05 -27.46
N LEU A 226 6.93 -13.63 -27.08
CA LEU A 226 7.20 -12.28 -26.53
C LEU A 226 7.00 -11.13 -27.55
N ALA A 227 6.76 -11.46 -28.82
CA ALA A 227 6.62 -10.50 -29.90
C ALA A 227 5.16 -10.15 -30.26
N SER A 228 4.17 -10.84 -29.68
CA SER A 228 2.76 -10.57 -29.96
C SER A 228 2.20 -9.51 -29.00
N SER A 229 1.51 -8.51 -29.57
CA SER A 229 0.91 -7.37 -28.88
C SER A 229 -0.40 -7.73 -28.14
N GLU A 230 -0.52 -8.97 -27.65
CA GLU A 230 -1.68 -9.38 -26.84
C GLU A 230 -1.48 -9.01 -25.37
N ALA A 231 -2.55 -8.54 -24.73
CA ALA A 231 -2.50 -7.99 -23.37
C ALA A 231 -1.97 -9.00 -22.33
N ASP A 232 -2.32 -10.29 -22.48
CA ASP A 232 -1.86 -11.38 -21.60
C ASP A 232 -0.36 -11.65 -21.71
N ASN A 233 0.21 -11.55 -22.92
CA ASN A 233 1.64 -11.78 -23.13
C ASN A 233 2.49 -10.60 -22.64
N SER A 234 1.94 -9.39 -22.62
CA SER A 234 2.58 -8.21 -22.03
C SER A 234 2.70 -8.32 -20.52
N GLU A 235 1.67 -8.80 -19.81
CA GLU A 235 1.74 -9.04 -18.36
C GLU A 235 2.73 -10.17 -18.02
N LYS A 236 2.73 -11.25 -18.80
CA LYS A 236 3.68 -12.37 -18.64
C LYS A 236 5.13 -11.96 -18.94
N ALA A 237 5.35 -11.16 -19.99
CA ALA A 237 6.66 -10.60 -20.31
C ALA A 237 7.12 -9.62 -19.24
N GLN A 238 6.22 -8.78 -18.70
CA GLN A 238 6.52 -7.89 -17.59
C GLN A 238 6.83 -8.66 -16.30
N MET A 239 6.14 -9.76 -16.03
CA MET A 239 6.45 -10.64 -14.89
C MET A 239 7.80 -11.32 -15.05
N LEU A 240 8.15 -11.81 -16.25
CA LEU A 240 9.46 -12.41 -16.52
C LEU A 240 10.58 -11.36 -16.44
N VAL A 241 10.37 -10.15 -16.98
CA VAL A 241 11.30 -9.03 -16.87
C VAL A 241 11.42 -8.56 -15.42
N GLN A 242 10.34 -8.57 -14.64
CA GLN A 242 10.34 -8.22 -13.23
C GLN A 242 11.04 -9.30 -12.38
N LEU A 243 10.88 -10.58 -12.72
CA LEU A 243 11.63 -11.69 -12.12
C LEU A 243 13.12 -11.59 -12.45
N LEU A 244 13.49 -11.31 -13.70
CA LEU A 244 14.88 -11.09 -14.11
C LEU A 244 15.47 -9.81 -13.49
N ALA A 245 14.65 -8.77 -13.26
CA ALA A 245 15.05 -7.55 -12.58
C ALA A 245 15.15 -7.69 -11.05
N GLU A 246 14.49 -8.69 -10.46
CA GLU A 246 14.57 -9.03 -9.04
C GLU A 246 15.67 -10.08 -8.75
N LEU A 247 16.07 -10.87 -9.75
CA LEU A 247 17.22 -11.77 -9.70
C LEU A 247 18.53 -10.95 -9.80
N ASP A 248 19.11 -10.60 -8.65
CA ASP A 248 20.46 -10.04 -8.63
C ASP A 248 21.47 -11.05 -9.19
N SER A 249 22.53 -10.55 -9.83
CA SER A 249 23.61 -11.31 -10.49
C SER A 249 24.56 -12.00 -9.49
N ASN A 250 23.97 -12.62 -8.47
CA ASN A 250 24.66 -13.38 -7.46
C ASN A 250 24.66 -14.86 -7.88
N ASP A 251 25.84 -15.49 -7.85
CA ASP A 251 26.06 -16.91 -8.18
C ASP A 251 25.09 -17.86 -7.47
N ALA A 252 24.66 -17.55 -6.24
CA ALA A 252 23.70 -18.36 -5.51
C ALA A 252 22.29 -18.31 -6.12
N ASN A 253 21.88 -17.14 -6.61
CA ASN A 253 20.56 -16.93 -7.23
C ASN A 253 20.53 -17.52 -8.64
N LEU A 254 21.62 -17.36 -9.39
CA LEU A 254 21.79 -17.97 -10.71
C LEU A 254 21.85 -19.50 -10.63
N LYS A 255 22.47 -20.07 -9.59
CA LYS A 255 22.43 -21.51 -9.33
C LYS A 255 21.04 -22.00 -8.96
N ALA A 256 20.31 -21.26 -8.11
CA ALA A 256 18.94 -21.61 -7.76
C ALA A 256 18.03 -21.56 -9.00
N LEU A 257 18.18 -20.53 -9.85
CA LEU A 257 17.48 -20.41 -11.12
C LEU A 257 17.84 -21.54 -12.09
N ASN A 258 19.13 -21.79 -12.33
CA ASN A 258 19.58 -22.88 -13.19
C ASN A 258 19.11 -24.25 -12.67
N THR A 259 19.03 -24.45 -11.35
CA THR A 259 18.48 -25.68 -10.76
C THR A 259 17.00 -25.84 -11.05
N VAL A 260 16.24 -24.73 -11.04
CA VAL A 260 14.81 -24.74 -11.40
C VAL A 260 14.63 -24.96 -12.91
N MET A 261 15.46 -24.33 -13.75
CA MET A 261 15.44 -24.52 -15.20
C MET A 261 15.82 -25.95 -15.60
N ASP A 262 16.87 -26.52 -15.00
CA ASP A 262 17.30 -27.91 -15.20
C ASP A 262 16.21 -28.89 -14.73
N LYS A 263 15.51 -28.61 -13.63
CA LYS A 263 14.37 -29.44 -13.17
C LYS A 263 13.16 -29.39 -14.09
N LEU A 264 13.04 -28.33 -14.89
CA LEU A 264 11.95 -28.13 -15.84
C LEU A 264 12.38 -28.44 -17.29
N ASP A 265 13.57 -28.99 -17.49
CA ASP A 265 14.13 -29.38 -18.79
C ASP A 265 14.23 -28.21 -19.80
N ILE A 266 14.40 -26.98 -19.30
CA ILE A 266 14.57 -25.78 -20.11
C ILE A 266 16.07 -25.63 -20.44
N PRO A 267 16.48 -25.68 -21.72
CA PRO A 267 17.89 -25.75 -22.11
C PRO A 267 18.58 -24.37 -22.12
N VAL A 268 18.36 -23.57 -21.08
CA VAL A 268 18.96 -22.23 -20.92
C VAL A 268 19.72 -22.18 -19.60
N LYS A 269 21.02 -21.91 -19.68
CA LYS A 269 21.90 -21.75 -18.50
C LYS A 269 22.41 -20.34 -18.41
N MET A 270 22.19 -19.72 -17.26
CA MET A 270 22.64 -18.35 -16.98
C MET A 270 23.93 -18.40 -16.15
N SER A 271 24.98 -17.74 -16.61
CA SER A 271 26.25 -17.60 -15.89
C SER A 271 26.70 -16.15 -15.87
N LEU A 272 27.47 -15.77 -14.86
CA LEU A 272 28.16 -14.48 -14.84
C LEU A 272 29.28 -14.51 -15.88
N CYS A 273 29.38 -13.45 -16.68
CA CYS A 273 30.54 -13.18 -17.53
C CYS A 273 31.68 -12.57 -16.73
#